data_AF-A0A2V4B4A2-F1
#
_entry.id   AF-A0A2V4B4A2-F1
#
_cell.length_a   1.000
_cell.length_b   1.000
_cell.length_c   1.000
_cell.angle_alpha   90.00
_cell.angle_beta   90.00
_cell.angle_gamma   90.00
#
_symmetry.space_group_name_H-M   'P 1'
#
loop_
_entity.id
_entity.type
_entity.pdbx_description
1 polymer ?
#
loop_
_entity_poly.entity_id
_entity_poly.type
_entity_poly.pdbx_seq_one_letter_code
_entity_poly.pdbx_strand_id
1 'polypeptide(L)'
;MSSRPLLTRRGLLRTVAVTALAAPVAAACGPGYDDSPDQLLPLLRRARADAAAANALARSSADVAELARQVATARTAQADALQQEVDRLNKPRPEGGNAPPETVRDLSALGERLAQARTQAAELVPRLPAYRAGLTGSVAAGCAAVQQLAPSLGAEQPGTVDVPSTGELTPEAVGALQQALAAEHAAMWVYGLVSAFLPADYAAGIDNGTDAHRDRRDACERVLTAAGVTPRPPEAAYVPPEPVRGEDAAVQLVVTAETDAANAWHGVLERTGDAGLRRLATQALIGSATRCTSWRIEAGRQPAALALPGRATGTD
;
A
#
# COMPACT_ATOMS: atom_id res chain seq x y z
N MET A 1 -44.64 -70.18 43.97
CA MET A 1 -44.88 -69.78 42.56
C MET A 1 -43.80 -68.78 42.16
N SER A 2 -43.27 -68.72 40.94
CA SER A 2 -43.05 -69.76 39.92
C SER A 2 -42.09 -69.19 38.85
N SER A 3 -41.22 -70.04 38.29
CA SER A 3 -40.50 -69.95 36.99
C SER A 3 -40.17 -68.61 36.28
N ARG A 4 -38.89 -68.47 35.90
CA ARG A 4 -38.37 -67.79 34.67
C ARG A 4 -38.91 -68.49 33.38
N PRO A 5 -38.72 -68.00 32.12
CA PRO A 5 -37.82 -66.96 31.58
C PRO A 5 -38.62 -65.76 30.96
N LEU A 6 -38.34 -65.01 29.86
CA LEU A 6 -37.54 -65.10 28.61
C LEU A 6 -37.03 -63.72 28.11
N LEU A 7 -36.24 -63.75 27.02
CA LEU A 7 -35.73 -62.61 26.23
C LEU A 7 -36.72 -62.26 25.08
N THR A 8 -36.73 -61.08 24.44
CA THR A 8 -35.79 -60.75 23.34
C THR A 8 -35.99 -59.35 22.69
N ARG A 9 -34.95 -58.90 21.97
CA ARG A 9 -34.98 -58.05 20.74
C ARG A 9 -35.53 -56.61 20.80
N ARG A 10 -34.69 -55.69 21.29
CA ARG A 10 -34.28 -54.40 20.67
C ARG A 10 -33.42 -53.61 21.69
N GLY A 11 -32.14 -53.31 21.49
CA GLY A 11 -31.25 -53.61 20.35
C GLY A 11 -30.70 -52.35 19.68
N LEU A 12 -30.06 -51.45 20.43
CA LEU A 12 -29.24 -50.37 19.86
C LEU A 12 -28.21 -49.84 20.88
N LEU A 13 -26.99 -50.40 20.85
CA LEU A 13 -25.82 -49.79 21.46
C LEU A 13 -25.34 -48.66 20.54
N ARG A 14 -25.24 -47.43 21.06
CA ARG A 14 -24.52 -46.34 20.36
C ARG A 14 -23.08 -46.30 20.89
N THR A 15 -22.14 -46.72 20.05
CA THR A 15 -20.71 -46.60 20.30
C THR A 15 -20.29 -45.12 20.30
N VAL A 16 -19.58 -44.70 21.35
CA VAL A 16 -18.91 -43.40 21.37
C VAL A 16 -17.58 -43.56 20.62
N ALA A 17 -17.54 -43.11 19.37
CA ALA A 17 -16.30 -43.04 18.61
C ALA A 17 -15.49 -41.83 19.08
N VAL A 18 -14.51 -42.06 19.95
CA VAL A 18 -13.52 -41.03 20.32
C VAL A 18 -12.53 -40.89 19.16
N THR A 19 -12.82 -39.98 18.22
CA THR A 19 -11.88 -39.59 17.17
C THR A 19 -10.76 -38.76 17.79
N ALA A 20 -9.69 -39.43 18.20
CA ALA A 20 -8.44 -38.81 18.61
C ALA A 20 -7.82 -38.05 17.43
N LEU A 21 -8.17 -36.77 17.29
CA LEU A 21 -7.53 -35.85 16.37
C LEU A 21 -6.08 -35.61 16.82
N ALA A 22 -5.16 -36.40 16.25
CA ALA A 22 -3.73 -36.22 16.41
C ALA A 22 -3.29 -34.94 15.67
N ALA A 23 -3.51 -33.78 16.29
CA ALA A 23 -2.94 -32.52 15.83
C ALA A 23 -1.41 -32.61 15.94
N PRO A 24 -0.65 -32.42 14.84
CA PRO A 24 0.81 -32.43 14.91
C PRO A 24 1.29 -31.15 15.61
N VAL A 25 1.62 -31.27 16.90
CA VAL A 25 2.31 -30.22 17.64
C VAL A 25 3.75 -30.14 17.13
N ALA A 26 3.94 -29.39 16.05
CA ALA A 26 5.25 -29.17 15.43
C ALA A 26 6.14 -28.36 16.39
N ALA A 27 7.08 -29.05 17.04
CA ALA A 27 8.09 -28.42 17.88
C ALA A 27 9.05 -27.60 17.01
N ALA A 28 8.81 -26.29 16.89
CA ALA A 28 9.53 -25.36 16.02
C ALA A 28 10.92 -24.98 16.56
N CYS A 29 11.75 -25.98 16.87
CA CYS A 29 13.13 -25.84 17.33
C CYS A 29 14.07 -26.75 16.51
N GLY A 30 14.21 -26.46 15.22
CA GLY A 30 15.21 -27.06 14.35
C GLY A 30 15.79 -26.01 13.39
N PRO A 31 17.10 -26.06 13.05
CA PRO A 31 17.73 -25.11 12.14
C PRO A 31 17.42 -25.45 10.67
N GLY A 32 16.15 -25.68 10.36
CA GLY A 32 15.67 -26.02 9.03
C GLY A 32 15.68 -24.80 8.09
N TYR A 33 16.08 -25.02 6.85
CA TYR A 33 15.91 -24.04 5.79
C TYR A 33 14.41 -23.87 5.48
N ASP A 34 13.96 -22.63 5.29
CA ASP A 34 12.55 -22.34 5.02
C ASP A 34 12.23 -22.54 3.53
N ASP A 35 11.92 -23.79 3.16
CA ASP A 35 11.51 -24.20 1.82
C ASP A 35 10.13 -23.65 1.37
N SER A 36 9.45 -22.84 2.19
CA SER A 36 8.17 -22.24 1.77
C SER A 36 8.34 -21.32 0.55
N PRO A 37 7.41 -21.36 -0.43
CA PRO A 37 7.43 -20.45 -1.57
C PRO A 37 7.52 -18.97 -1.18
N ASP A 38 8.17 -18.16 -2.01
CA ASP A 38 8.30 -16.72 -1.75
C ASP A 38 6.92 -16.03 -1.71
N GLN A 39 6.66 -15.31 -0.60
CA GLN A 39 5.37 -14.66 -0.30
C GLN A 39 5.00 -13.55 -1.29
N LEU A 40 5.95 -12.99 -2.04
CA LEU A 40 5.74 -11.97 -3.08
C LEU A 40 5.50 -12.58 -4.46
N LEU A 41 5.76 -13.87 -4.68
CA LEU A 41 5.55 -14.53 -5.97
C LEU A 41 4.10 -14.42 -6.50
N PRO A 42 3.03 -14.47 -5.68
CA PRO A 42 1.66 -14.20 -6.14
C PRO A 42 1.47 -12.75 -6.61
N LEU A 43 2.07 -11.78 -5.90
CA LEU A 43 1.97 -10.35 -6.22
C LEU A 43 2.75 -10.01 -7.51
N LEU A 44 3.91 -10.64 -7.71
CA LEU A 44 4.70 -10.60 -8.95
C LEU A 44 3.93 -11.16 -10.14
N ARG A 45 3.32 -12.35 -10.00
CA ARG A 45 2.48 -12.98 -11.04
C ARG A 45 1.31 -12.07 -11.43
N ARG A 46 0.67 -11.42 -10.43
CA ARG A 46 -0.40 -10.43 -10.65
C ARG A 46 0.13 -9.18 -11.38
N ALA A 47 1.25 -8.59 -10.95
CA ALA A 47 1.81 -7.40 -11.60
C ALA A 47 2.11 -7.61 -13.09
N ARG A 48 2.69 -8.76 -13.46
CA ARG A 48 2.90 -9.12 -14.87
C ARG A 48 1.61 -9.27 -15.66
N ALA A 49 0.62 -9.99 -15.12
CA ALA A 49 -0.65 -10.20 -15.79
C ALA A 49 -1.46 -8.90 -15.96
N ASP A 50 -1.36 -7.97 -15.00
CA ASP A 50 -1.99 -6.65 -15.08
C ASP A 50 -1.28 -5.76 -16.11
N ALA A 51 0.06 -5.77 -16.17
CA ALA A 51 0.83 -5.06 -17.18
C ALA A 51 0.55 -5.60 -18.60
N ALA A 52 0.44 -6.92 -18.76
CA ALA A 52 0.06 -7.56 -20.02
C ALA A 52 -1.37 -7.18 -20.44
N ALA A 53 -2.32 -7.22 -19.49
CA ALA A 53 -3.72 -6.87 -19.74
C ALA A 53 -3.91 -5.39 -20.08
N ALA A 54 -3.18 -4.49 -19.42
CA ALA A 54 -3.16 -3.07 -19.73
C ALA A 54 -2.56 -2.80 -21.13
N ASN A 55 -1.45 -3.47 -21.47
CA ASN A 55 -0.88 -3.42 -22.82
C ASN A 55 -1.80 -4.04 -23.90
N ALA A 56 -2.62 -5.03 -23.56
CA ALA A 56 -3.64 -5.58 -24.47
C ALA A 56 -4.78 -4.57 -24.70
N LEU A 57 -5.31 -3.98 -23.63
CA LEU A 57 -6.37 -2.96 -23.70
C LEU A 57 -5.92 -1.70 -24.46
N ALA A 58 -4.68 -1.26 -24.26
CA ALA A 58 -4.09 -0.12 -24.97
C ALA A 58 -3.91 -0.35 -26.49
N ARG A 59 -4.01 -1.60 -26.96
CA ARG A 59 -3.96 -1.96 -28.39
C ARG A 59 -5.36 -2.21 -28.99
N SER A 60 -6.39 -2.44 -28.16
CA SER A 60 -7.75 -2.75 -28.63
C SER A 60 -8.73 -1.57 -28.60
N SER A 61 -8.45 -0.52 -27.84
CA SER A 61 -9.25 0.72 -27.83
C SER A 61 -8.35 1.94 -27.71
N ALA A 62 -8.47 2.87 -28.66
CA ALA A 62 -7.70 4.12 -28.68
C ALA A 62 -8.09 5.06 -27.53
N ASP A 63 -9.38 5.15 -27.23
CA ASP A 63 -9.98 6.08 -26.25
C ASP A 63 -9.41 5.91 -24.84
N VAL A 64 -9.04 4.68 -24.47
CA VAL A 64 -8.46 4.34 -23.16
C VAL A 64 -6.95 4.09 -23.22
N ALA A 65 -6.32 4.23 -24.40
CA ALA A 65 -4.98 3.71 -24.63
C ALA A 65 -3.90 4.40 -23.78
N GLU A 66 -4.06 5.68 -23.46
CA GLU A 66 -3.10 6.41 -22.62
C GLU A 66 -3.21 6.01 -21.15
N LEU A 67 -4.43 5.96 -20.61
CA LEU A 67 -4.70 5.46 -19.26
C LEU A 67 -4.14 4.03 -19.07
N ALA A 68 -4.40 3.17 -20.06
CA ALA A 68 -3.91 1.80 -20.06
C ALA A 68 -2.38 1.71 -20.22
N ARG A 69 -1.72 2.60 -20.99
CA ARG A 69 -0.24 2.70 -21.03
C ARG A 69 0.34 3.09 -19.67
N GLN A 70 -0.22 4.06 -18.96
CA GLN A 70 0.31 4.47 -17.66
C GLN A 70 0.16 3.37 -16.60
N VAL A 71 -0.98 2.65 -16.60
CA VAL A 71 -1.13 1.42 -15.79
C VAL A 71 -0.08 0.37 -16.19
N ALA A 72 0.14 0.14 -17.49
CA ALA A 72 1.11 -0.85 -17.96
C ALA A 72 2.55 -0.53 -17.54
N THR A 73 2.97 0.73 -17.61
CA THR A 73 4.30 1.20 -17.16
C THR A 73 4.48 0.98 -15.67
N ALA A 74 3.51 1.39 -14.83
CA ALA A 74 3.59 1.21 -13.39
C ALA A 74 3.59 -0.27 -12.97
N ARG A 75 2.72 -1.11 -13.56
CA ARG A 75 2.66 -2.54 -13.26
C ARG A 75 3.90 -3.30 -13.77
N THR A 76 4.55 -2.84 -14.84
CA THR A 76 5.86 -3.35 -15.28
C THR A 76 6.95 -3.04 -14.26
N ALA A 77 7.13 -1.77 -13.88
CA ALA A 77 8.14 -1.38 -12.89
C ALA A 77 7.95 -2.11 -11.54
N GLN A 78 6.70 -2.30 -11.11
CA GLN A 78 6.36 -3.11 -9.93
C GLN A 78 6.69 -4.59 -10.11
N ALA A 79 6.43 -5.18 -11.28
CA ALA A 79 6.80 -6.56 -11.57
C ALA A 79 8.33 -6.75 -11.57
N ASP A 80 9.10 -5.81 -12.09
CA ASP A 80 10.56 -5.92 -12.16
C ASP A 80 11.21 -5.78 -10.78
N ALA A 81 10.75 -4.82 -9.96
CA ALA A 81 11.21 -4.68 -8.58
C ALA A 81 10.83 -5.90 -7.71
N LEU A 82 9.63 -6.45 -7.87
CA LEU A 82 9.22 -7.69 -7.21
C LEU A 82 10.04 -8.90 -7.70
N GLN A 83 10.40 -8.96 -8.99
CA GLN A 83 11.23 -10.04 -9.53
C GLN A 83 12.65 -10.01 -8.95
N GLN A 84 13.27 -8.83 -8.88
CA GLN A 84 14.60 -8.65 -8.29
C GLN A 84 14.64 -9.15 -6.84
N GLU A 85 13.64 -8.81 -6.03
CA GLU A 85 13.58 -9.22 -4.62
C GLU A 85 13.20 -10.71 -4.43
N VAL A 86 12.39 -11.29 -5.32
CA VAL A 86 12.12 -12.75 -5.33
C VAL A 86 13.38 -13.53 -5.69
N ASP A 87 14.13 -13.10 -6.72
CA ASP A 87 15.35 -13.80 -7.15
C ASP A 87 16.50 -13.59 -6.16
N ARG A 88 16.56 -12.45 -5.46
CA ARG A 88 17.54 -12.20 -4.38
C ARG A 88 17.40 -13.19 -3.21
N LEU A 89 16.19 -13.68 -2.93
CA LEU A 89 16.00 -14.74 -1.93
C LEU A 89 16.18 -16.16 -2.48
N ASN A 90 16.09 -16.35 -3.81
CA ASN A 90 16.26 -17.64 -4.49
C ASN A 90 15.47 -18.81 -3.85
N LYS A 91 14.26 -18.51 -3.35
CA LYS A 91 13.38 -19.49 -2.68
C LYS A 91 12.78 -20.48 -3.70
N PRO A 92 12.40 -21.70 -3.27
CA PRO A 92 11.72 -22.68 -4.12
C PRO A 92 10.50 -22.09 -4.85
N ARG A 93 10.44 -22.29 -6.17
CA ARG A 93 9.29 -21.91 -7.00
C ARG A 93 8.31 -23.08 -7.04
N PRO A 94 7.04 -22.91 -6.62
CA PRO A 94 6.09 -24.02 -6.54
C PRO A 94 5.72 -24.51 -7.95
N GLU A 95 5.68 -25.83 -8.12
CA GLU A 95 5.19 -26.46 -9.34
C GLU A 95 3.68 -26.24 -9.48
N GLY A 96 3.27 -25.71 -10.63
CA GLY A 96 1.88 -25.34 -10.88
C GLY A 96 1.43 -24.03 -10.20
N GLY A 97 0.17 -23.69 -10.47
CA GLY A 97 -0.45 -22.42 -10.09
C GLY A 97 -0.89 -21.65 -11.33
N ASN A 98 -2.19 -21.41 -11.46
CA ASN A 98 -2.75 -20.76 -12.63
C ASN A 98 -2.26 -19.31 -12.73
N ALA A 99 -1.83 -18.89 -13.91
CA ALA A 99 -1.50 -17.49 -14.16
C ALA A 99 -2.80 -16.66 -14.19
N PRO A 100 -2.82 -15.43 -13.64
CA PRO A 100 -3.94 -14.53 -13.87
C PRO A 100 -4.02 -14.19 -15.37
N PRO A 101 -5.21 -14.02 -15.97
CA PRO A 101 -5.31 -13.84 -17.41
C PRO A 101 -4.54 -12.61 -17.91
N GLU A 102 -3.90 -12.70 -19.07
CA GLU A 102 -3.13 -11.59 -19.67
C GLU A 102 -4.02 -10.57 -20.41
N THR A 103 -5.35 -10.64 -20.23
CA THR A 103 -6.33 -9.73 -20.84
C THR A 103 -7.42 -9.32 -19.84
N VAL A 104 -8.05 -8.18 -20.12
CA VAL A 104 -9.25 -7.64 -19.44
C VAL A 104 -10.28 -7.23 -20.48
N ARG A 105 -11.54 -7.08 -20.05
CA ARG A 105 -12.66 -6.67 -20.91
C ARG A 105 -12.66 -5.15 -21.19
N ASP A 106 -12.33 -4.36 -20.17
CA ASP A 106 -12.49 -2.91 -20.08
C ASP A 106 -11.60 -2.35 -18.94
N LEU A 107 -11.64 -1.03 -18.72
CA LEU A 107 -10.94 -0.40 -17.59
C LEU A 107 -11.48 -0.83 -16.22
N SER A 108 -12.77 -1.16 -16.07
CA SER A 108 -13.34 -1.61 -14.79
C SER A 108 -12.69 -2.91 -14.32
N ALA A 109 -12.58 -3.90 -15.22
CA ALA A 109 -11.90 -5.16 -14.96
C ALA A 109 -10.39 -4.99 -14.72
N LEU A 110 -9.78 -3.87 -15.12
CA LEU A 110 -8.41 -3.49 -14.78
C LEU A 110 -8.34 -2.84 -13.39
N GLY A 111 -9.27 -1.93 -13.07
CA GLY A 111 -9.43 -1.31 -11.75
C GLY A 111 -9.68 -2.34 -10.64
N GLU A 112 -10.54 -3.32 -10.89
CA GLU A 112 -10.79 -4.46 -9.99
C GLU A 112 -9.51 -5.25 -9.67
N ARG A 113 -8.62 -5.44 -10.65
CA ARG A 113 -7.32 -6.11 -10.45
C ARG A 113 -6.33 -5.25 -9.66
N LEU A 114 -6.31 -3.93 -9.92
CA LEU A 114 -5.50 -2.96 -9.19
C LEU A 114 -5.94 -2.88 -7.71
N ALA A 115 -7.25 -2.86 -7.44
CA ALA A 115 -7.80 -2.93 -6.09
C ALA A 115 -7.42 -4.26 -5.39
N GLN A 116 -7.52 -5.40 -6.07
CA GLN A 116 -7.05 -6.69 -5.54
C GLN A 116 -5.55 -6.68 -5.25
N ALA A 117 -4.72 -6.06 -6.11
CA ALA A 117 -3.28 -5.91 -5.87
C ALA A 117 -2.98 -4.99 -4.68
N ARG A 118 -3.69 -3.86 -4.56
CA ARG A 118 -3.63 -2.89 -3.46
C ARG A 118 -3.86 -3.57 -2.11
N THR A 119 -4.98 -4.29 -1.98
CA THR A 119 -5.34 -5.03 -0.76
C THR A 119 -4.36 -6.16 -0.46
N GLN A 120 -4.04 -7.01 -1.45
CA GLN A 120 -3.11 -8.13 -1.29
C GLN A 120 -1.72 -7.66 -0.83
N ALA A 121 -1.23 -6.54 -1.36
CA ALA A 121 0.02 -5.94 -0.93
C ALA A 121 -0.08 -5.40 0.52
N ALA A 122 -1.08 -4.56 0.82
CA ALA A 122 -1.26 -3.96 2.14
C ALA A 122 -1.41 -5.00 3.28
N GLU A 123 -2.07 -6.13 3.03
CA GLU A 123 -2.19 -7.23 3.99
C GLU A 123 -0.84 -7.94 4.30
N LEU A 124 0.10 -7.93 3.36
CA LEU A 124 1.41 -8.56 3.52
C LEU A 124 2.38 -7.66 4.30
N VAL A 125 2.35 -6.34 4.11
CA VAL A 125 3.31 -5.37 4.70
C VAL A 125 3.59 -5.61 6.20
N PRO A 126 2.60 -5.80 7.09
CA PRO A 126 2.85 -6.00 8.52
C PRO A 126 3.73 -7.21 8.84
N ARG A 127 3.72 -8.24 7.99
CA ARG A 127 4.33 -9.57 8.23
C ARG A 127 5.71 -9.75 7.58
N LEU A 128 6.19 -8.78 6.80
CA LEU A 128 7.41 -8.91 6.00
C LEU A 128 8.68 -8.38 6.71
N PRO A 129 9.89 -8.82 6.32
CA PRO A 129 11.13 -8.12 6.63
C PRO A 129 11.11 -6.67 6.14
N ALA A 130 11.77 -5.73 6.82
CA ALA A 130 11.52 -4.29 6.66
C ALA A 130 11.68 -3.76 5.22
N TYR A 131 12.75 -4.15 4.50
CA TYR A 131 12.91 -3.80 3.08
C TYR A 131 11.74 -4.30 2.20
N ARG A 132 11.29 -5.54 2.43
CA ARG A 132 10.15 -6.14 1.72
C ARG A 132 8.82 -5.47 2.12
N ALA A 133 8.72 -4.97 3.35
CA ALA A 133 7.57 -4.17 3.81
C ALA A 133 7.50 -2.83 3.06
N GLY A 134 8.63 -2.11 2.91
CA GLY A 134 8.73 -0.89 2.09
C GLY A 134 8.36 -1.15 0.62
N LEU A 135 9.03 -2.12 -0.03
CA LEU A 135 8.73 -2.56 -1.39
C LEU A 135 7.24 -2.87 -1.60
N THR A 136 6.63 -3.63 -0.69
CA THR A 136 5.23 -4.04 -0.82
C THR A 136 4.26 -2.89 -0.56
N GLY A 137 4.59 -1.98 0.37
CA GLY A 137 3.85 -0.72 0.56
C GLY A 137 3.89 0.17 -0.68
N SER A 138 5.07 0.29 -1.32
CA SER A 138 5.22 0.98 -2.61
C SER A 138 4.35 0.36 -3.71
N VAL A 139 4.24 -0.97 -3.78
CA VAL A 139 3.33 -1.63 -4.73
C VAL A 139 1.86 -1.31 -4.43
N ALA A 140 1.45 -1.32 -3.16
CA ALA A 140 0.08 -0.96 -2.76
C ALA A 140 -0.27 0.49 -3.14
N ALA A 141 0.62 1.43 -2.84
CA ALA A 141 0.47 2.85 -3.13
C ALA A 141 0.54 3.14 -4.63
N GLY A 142 1.45 2.53 -5.38
CA GLY A 142 1.51 2.67 -6.83
C GLY A 142 0.29 2.09 -7.55
N CYS A 143 -0.33 1.03 -7.01
CA CYS A 143 -1.64 0.57 -7.50
C CYS A 143 -2.71 1.64 -7.28
N ALA A 144 -2.83 2.18 -6.06
CA ALA A 144 -3.82 3.22 -5.74
C ALA A 144 -3.61 4.53 -6.54
N ALA A 145 -2.35 4.90 -6.80
CA ALA A 145 -1.97 6.03 -7.64
C ALA A 145 -2.50 5.86 -9.08
N VAL A 146 -2.22 4.73 -9.75
CA VAL A 146 -2.76 4.51 -11.11
C VAL A 146 -4.28 4.33 -11.14
N GLN A 147 -4.94 3.98 -10.03
CA GLN A 147 -6.41 4.01 -9.96
C GLN A 147 -6.98 5.43 -10.05
N GLN A 148 -6.25 6.48 -9.65
CA GLN A 148 -6.72 7.87 -9.76
C GLN A 148 -6.82 8.36 -11.21
N LEU A 149 -6.16 7.68 -12.18
CA LEU A 149 -6.12 8.09 -13.58
C LEU A 149 -7.51 8.21 -14.23
N ALA A 150 -8.50 7.44 -13.76
CA ALA A 150 -9.89 7.57 -14.17
C ALA A 150 -10.85 6.95 -13.14
N PRO A 151 -12.08 7.47 -12.97
CA PRO A 151 -13.11 6.84 -12.13
C PRO A 151 -13.37 5.37 -12.48
N SER A 152 -13.25 5.01 -13.76
CA SER A 152 -13.39 3.63 -14.27
C SER A 152 -12.26 2.68 -13.86
N LEU A 153 -11.18 3.16 -13.25
CA LEU A 153 -10.14 2.34 -12.60
C LEU A 153 -10.35 2.22 -11.07
N GLY A 154 -11.40 2.82 -10.52
CA GLY A 154 -11.66 2.89 -9.09
C GLY A 154 -10.88 4.02 -8.40
N ALA A 155 -10.96 5.23 -8.96
CA ALA A 155 -10.40 6.43 -8.35
C ALA A 155 -11.12 6.73 -7.01
N GLU A 156 -10.39 6.59 -5.90
CA GLU A 156 -10.86 6.79 -4.53
C GLU A 156 -9.77 7.54 -3.76
N GLN A 157 -10.12 8.59 -3.02
CA GLN A 157 -9.20 9.12 -1.99
C GLN A 157 -9.33 8.29 -0.70
N PRO A 158 -8.23 7.86 -0.07
CA PRO A 158 -8.28 7.23 1.24
C PRO A 158 -8.87 8.16 2.31
N GLY A 159 -9.62 7.58 3.24
CA GLY A 159 -10.14 8.30 4.41
C GLY A 159 -9.08 8.54 5.49
N THR A 160 -9.54 8.85 6.70
CA THR A 160 -8.71 9.02 7.90
C THR A 160 -7.87 7.79 8.20
N VAL A 161 -6.68 8.00 8.79
CA VAL A 161 -5.77 6.91 9.16
C VAL A 161 -6.11 6.32 10.53
N ASP A 162 -5.93 5.00 10.68
CA ASP A 162 -6.10 4.35 11.97
C ASP A 162 -4.91 4.65 12.88
N VAL A 163 -5.17 5.07 14.11
CA VAL A 163 -4.12 5.28 15.13
C VAL A 163 -3.78 3.93 15.77
N PRO A 164 -2.58 3.36 15.55
CA PRO A 164 -2.25 2.04 16.08
C PRO A 164 -1.82 2.13 17.55
N SER A 165 -2.24 1.16 18.36
CA SER A 165 -1.46 0.74 19.52
C SER A 165 -0.21 0.02 19.01
N THR A 166 0.97 0.59 19.26
CA THR A 166 2.27 -0.02 18.94
C THR A 166 2.86 -0.74 20.15
N GLY A 167 3.85 -1.60 19.93
CA GLY A 167 4.79 -1.99 20.97
C GLY A 167 5.79 -0.87 21.30
N GLU A 168 6.85 -1.23 22.04
CA GLU A 168 8.03 -0.39 22.21
C GLU A 168 8.68 -0.11 20.85
N LEU A 169 8.93 1.16 20.54
CA LEU A 169 9.51 1.59 19.26
C LEU A 169 11.02 1.74 19.39
N THR A 170 11.78 1.16 18.45
CA THR A 170 13.24 1.31 18.42
C THR A 170 13.64 2.74 18.05
N PRO A 171 14.87 3.21 18.37
CA PRO A 171 15.34 4.54 18.01
C PRO A 171 15.25 4.84 16.50
N GLU A 172 15.40 3.83 15.64
CA GLU A 172 15.27 3.94 14.19
C GLU A 172 13.82 4.14 13.75
N ALA A 173 12.88 3.40 14.38
CA ALA A 173 11.45 3.55 14.13
C ALA A 173 10.94 4.92 14.61
N VAL A 174 11.39 5.37 15.79
CA VAL A 174 11.12 6.72 16.32
C VAL A 174 11.71 7.79 15.40
N GLY A 175 12.96 7.62 14.96
CA GLY A 175 13.64 8.53 14.04
C GLY A 175 12.92 8.67 12.71
N ALA A 176 12.41 7.57 12.15
CA ALA A 176 11.60 7.57 10.93
C ALA A 176 10.23 8.22 11.12
N LEU A 177 9.51 7.91 12.22
CA LEU A 177 8.20 8.51 12.50
C LEU A 177 8.31 10.02 12.76
N GLN A 178 9.41 10.47 13.38
CA GLN A 178 9.73 11.89 13.54
C GLN A 178 10.18 12.57 12.22
N GLN A 179 10.56 11.80 11.18
CA GLN A 179 10.74 12.32 9.81
C GLN A 179 9.38 12.44 9.09
N ALA A 180 8.50 11.46 9.23
CA ALA A 180 7.13 11.53 8.73
C ALA A 180 6.35 12.71 9.34
N LEU A 181 6.42 12.92 10.66
CA LEU A 181 5.84 14.08 11.34
C LEU A 181 6.36 15.42 10.77
N ALA A 182 7.66 15.52 10.49
CA ALA A 182 8.25 16.72 9.91
C ALA A 182 7.77 16.97 8.45
N ALA A 183 7.56 15.91 7.67
CA ALA A 183 6.98 15.99 6.33
C ALA A 183 5.49 16.40 6.36
N GLU A 184 4.70 15.87 7.30
CA GLU A 184 3.31 16.30 7.49
C GLU A 184 3.23 17.78 7.90
N HIS A 185 4.10 18.25 8.80
CA HIS A 185 4.19 19.68 9.15
C HIS A 185 4.55 20.57 7.96
N ALA A 186 5.57 20.18 7.18
CA ALA A 186 5.96 20.90 5.97
C ALA A 186 4.82 20.94 4.94
N ALA A 187 4.11 19.83 4.75
CA ALA A 187 3.00 19.74 3.82
C ALA A 187 1.77 20.55 4.27
N MET A 188 1.39 20.54 5.56
CA MET A 188 0.36 21.43 6.09
C MET A 188 0.69 22.91 5.85
N TRP A 189 1.97 23.29 6.01
CA TRP A 189 2.42 24.65 5.71
C TRP A 189 2.36 24.96 4.20
N VAL A 190 2.74 24.01 3.33
CA VAL A 190 2.62 24.14 1.87
C VAL A 190 1.17 24.33 1.45
N TYR A 191 0.24 23.50 1.92
CA TYR A 191 -1.20 23.62 1.64
C TYR A 191 -1.75 24.99 2.09
N GLY A 192 -1.32 25.48 3.25
CA GLY A 192 -1.63 26.84 3.70
C GLY A 192 -1.09 27.92 2.75
N LEU A 193 0.18 27.83 2.34
CA LEU A 193 0.80 28.78 1.41
C LEU A 193 0.12 28.79 0.04
N VAL A 194 -0.09 27.63 -0.57
CA VAL A 194 -0.57 27.52 -1.95
C VAL A 194 -2.02 27.95 -2.10
N SER A 195 -2.83 27.90 -1.03
CA SER A 195 -4.20 28.42 -1.02
C SER A 195 -4.30 29.91 -1.42
N ALA A 196 -3.23 30.70 -1.25
CA ALA A 196 -3.17 32.10 -1.65
C ALA A 196 -2.80 32.32 -3.14
N PHE A 197 -2.48 31.27 -3.89
CA PHE A 197 -2.00 31.32 -5.28
C PHE A 197 -2.86 30.52 -6.27
N LEU A 198 -3.83 29.75 -5.78
CA LEU A 198 -4.70 28.88 -6.58
C LEU A 198 -6.12 29.48 -6.72
N PRO A 199 -6.80 29.32 -7.87
CA PRO A 199 -8.20 29.69 -8.03
C PRO A 199 -9.14 28.80 -7.20
N ALA A 200 -10.38 29.27 -7.00
CA ALA A 200 -11.38 28.63 -6.14
C ALA A 200 -11.73 27.18 -6.51
N ASP A 201 -11.52 26.77 -7.76
CA ASP A 201 -11.78 25.41 -8.23
C ASP A 201 -10.92 24.35 -7.51
N TYR A 202 -9.73 24.74 -7.01
CA TYR A 202 -8.88 23.86 -6.19
C TYR A 202 -9.28 23.81 -4.70
N ALA A 203 -10.28 24.57 -4.24
CA ALA A 203 -10.62 24.66 -2.82
C ALA A 203 -10.89 23.28 -2.19
N ALA A 204 -11.62 22.40 -2.89
CA ALA A 204 -11.85 21.03 -2.44
C ALA A 204 -10.56 20.19 -2.37
N GLY A 205 -9.59 20.40 -3.26
CA GLY A 205 -8.28 19.75 -3.20
C GLY A 205 -7.46 20.23 -1.99
N ILE A 206 -7.49 21.54 -1.74
CA ILE A 206 -6.83 22.19 -0.59
C ILE A 206 -7.42 21.72 0.74
N ASP A 207 -8.76 21.71 0.90
CA ASP A 207 -9.42 21.29 2.13
C ASP A 207 -9.17 19.81 2.43
N ASN A 208 -9.44 18.92 1.47
CA ASN A 208 -9.24 17.47 1.63
C ASN A 208 -7.77 17.12 1.93
N GLY A 209 -6.81 17.79 1.28
CA GLY A 209 -5.39 17.60 1.55
C GLY A 209 -5.01 18.11 2.94
N THR A 210 -5.41 19.33 3.31
CA THR A 210 -5.12 19.92 4.63
C THR A 210 -5.64 19.05 5.77
N ASP A 211 -6.86 18.54 5.65
CA ASP A 211 -7.47 17.65 6.65
C ASP A 211 -6.76 16.28 6.71
N ALA A 212 -6.41 15.70 5.56
CA ALA A 212 -5.67 14.44 5.52
C ALA A 212 -4.23 14.57 6.06
N HIS A 213 -3.55 15.70 5.84
CA HIS A 213 -2.26 16.00 6.46
C HIS A 213 -2.37 16.22 7.97
N ARG A 214 -3.43 16.91 8.43
CA ARG A 214 -3.68 17.12 9.87
C ARG A 214 -3.93 15.80 10.60
N ASP A 215 -4.77 14.92 10.08
CA ASP A 215 -5.06 13.62 10.71
C ASP A 215 -3.80 12.73 10.83
N ARG A 216 -2.95 12.73 9.79
CA ARG A 216 -1.67 11.99 9.83
C ARG A 216 -0.64 12.61 10.78
N ARG A 217 -0.54 13.94 10.86
CA ARG A 217 0.24 14.62 11.90
C ARG A 217 -0.24 14.18 13.29
N ASP A 218 -1.54 14.26 13.55
CA ASP A 218 -2.10 13.93 14.85
C ASP A 218 -1.90 12.43 15.17
N ALA A 219 -1.94 11.54 14.18
CA ALA A 219 -1.59 10.13 14.34
C ALA A 219 -0.11 9.94 14.71
N CYS A 220 0.83 10.64 14.06
CA CYS A 220 2.24 10.66 14.43
C CYS A 220 2.45 11.13 15.87
N GLU A 221 1.85 12.27 16.26
CA GLU A 221 1.96 12.83 17.60
C GLU A 221 1.41 11.87 18.67
N ARG A 222 0.26 11.24 18.42
CA ARG A 222 -0.35 10.25 19.32
C ARG A 222 0.53 9.02 19.50
N VAL A 223 1.08 8.45 18.41
CA VAL A 223 1.96 7.26 18.48
C VAL A 223 3.28 7.57 19.18
N LEU A 224 3.91 8.71 18.88
CA LEU A 224 5.15 9.14 19.55
C LEU A 224 4.93 9.35 21.05
N THR A 225 3.85 10.05 21.43
CA THR A 225 3.50 10.31 22.82
C THR A 225 3.18 9.01 23.58
N ALA A 226 2.48 8.06 22.95
CA ALA A 226 2.20 6.74 23.51
C ALA A 226 3.47 5.89 23.71
N ALA A 227 4.47 6.06 22.85
CA ALA A 227 5.81 5.47 23.00
C ALA A 227 6.72 6.24 23.99
N GLY A 228 6.21 7.24 24.71
CA GLY A 228 6.98 8.05 25.68
C GLY A 228 7.92 9.08 25.04
N VAL A 229 7.80 9.34 23.74
CA VAL A 229 8.65 10.26 22.98
C VAL A 229 7.91 11.57 22.73
N THR A 230 8.51 12.69 23.13
CA THR A 230 8.02 14.03 22.79
C THR A 230 8.00 14.23 21.25
N PRO A 231 6.84 14.50 20.62
CA PRO A 231 6.79 14.86 19.21
C PRO A 231 7.60 16.14 18.94
N ARG A 232 8.34 16.21 17.83
CA ARG A 232 8.98 17.46 17.43
C ARG A 232 7.92 18.46 16.92
N PRO A 233 7.93 19.72 17.36
CA PRO A 233 6.99 20.73 16.87
C PRO A 233 7.22 21.04 15.38
N PRO A 234 6.28 21.71 14.71
CA PRO A 234 6.52 22.31 13.40
C PRO A 234 7.57 23.43 13.50
N GLU A 235 8.28 23.68 12.40
CA GLU A 235 9.13 24.87 12.25
C GLU A 235 8.27 26.14 12.11
N ALA A 236 8.81 27.28 12.52
CA ALA A 236 8.10 28.57 12.43
C ALA A 236 7.83 29.02 10.98
N ALA A 237 8.66 28.55 10.04
CA ALA A 237 8.46 28.71 8.59
C ALA A 237 9.24 27.62 7.85
N TYR A 238 8.77 27.26 6.65
CA TYR A 238 9.48 26.37 5.73
C TYR A 238 9.94 27.17 4.50
N VAL A 239 10.93 26.65 3.77
CA VAL A 239 11.48 27.29 2.57
C VAL A 239 11.13 26.43 1.34
N PRO A 240 10.27 26.92 0.42
CA PRO A 240 10.04 26.25 -0.86
C PRO A 240 11.34 26.10 -1.66
N PRO A 241 11.53 25.00 -2.42
CA PRO A 241 12.73 24.82 -3.25
C PRO A 241 12.88 25.89 -4.33
N GLU A 242 11.76 26.40 -4.85
CA GLU A 242 11.67 27.49 -5.83
C GLU A 242 10.62 28.52 -5.39
N PRO A 243 10.77 29.82 -5.70
CA PRO A 243 9.81 30.84 -5.27
C PRO A 243 8.44 30.67 -5.93
N VAL A 244 7.40 30.43 -5.12
CA VAL A 244 6.00 30.30 -5.59
C VAL A 244 5.53 31.61 -6.24
N ARG A 245 5.16 31.54 -7.51
CA ARG A 245 4.61 32.65 -8.30
C ARG A 245 3.50 32.16 -9.21
N GLY A 246 2.26 32.25 -8.73
CA GLY A 246 1.07 31.82 -9.46
C GLY A 246 0.84 30.30 -9.44
N GLU A 247 -0.19 29.88 -10.18
CA GLU A 247 -0.81 28.56 -10.10
C GLU A 247 0.17 27.40 -10.39
N ASP A 248 0.88 27.43 -11.53
CA ASP A 248 1.84 26.39 -11.93
C ASP A 248 2.88 26.07 -10.85
N ALA A 249 3.41 27.12 -10.20
CA ALA A 249 4.41 27.00 -9.15
C ALA A 249 3.81 26.52 -7.83
N ALA A 250 2.56 26.91 -7.55
CA ALA A 250 1.82 26.47 -6.38
C ALA A 250 1.47 24.98 -6.46
N VAL A 251 0.88 24.51 -7.56
CA VAL A 251 0.58 23.08 -7.75
C VAL A 251 1.87 22.25 -7.78
N GLN A 252 2.94 22.75 -8.40
CA GLN A 252 4.23 22.04 -8.40
C GLN A 252 4.82 21.89 -6.98
N LEU A 253 4.59 22.85 -6.08
CA LEU A 253 5.01 22.74 -4.68
C LEU A 253 4.19 21.70 -3.91
N VAL A 254 2.88 21.58 -4.18
CA VAL A 254 2.05 20.50 -3.58
C VAL A 254 2.51 19.13 -4.07
N VAL A 255 2.79 18.97 -5.36
CA VAL A 255 3.33 17.72 -5.93
C VAL A 255 4.67 17.33 -5.28
N THR A 256 5.52 18.30 -4.95
CA THR A 256 6.73 18.06 -4.14
C THR A 256 6.39 17.62 -2.72
N ALA A 257 5.51 18.34 -2.01
CA ALA A 257 5.13 18.02 -0.62
C ALA A 257 4.51 16.62 -0.47
N GLU A 258 3.63 16.22 -1.38
CA GLU A 258 3.03 14.87 -1.40
C GLU A 258 4.07 13.78 -1.73
N THR A 259 5.03 14.09 -2.61
CA THR A 259 6.14 13.19 -2.94
C THR A 259 7.07 12.99 -1.73
N ASP A 260 7.37 14.05 -0.98
CA ASP A 260 8.24 13.98 0.20
C ASP A 260 7.53 13.34 1.40
N ALA A 261 6.22 13.57 1.56
CA ALA A 261 5.41 12.81 2.51
C ALA A 261 5.41 11.30 2.17
N ALA A 262 5.21 10.93 0.90
CA ALA A 262 5.29 9.53 0.47
C ALA A 262 6.69 8.93 0.76
N ASN A 263 7.77 9.63 0.44
CA ASN A 263 9.14 9.19 0.75
C ASN A 263 9.37 8.99 2.25
N ALA A 264 8.85 9.89 3.10
CA ALA A 264 8.97 9.79 4.55
C ALA A 264 8.21 8.57 5.10
N TRP A 265 6.98 8.31 4.63
CA TRP A 265 6.20 7.15 5.04
C TRP A 265 6.77 5.82 4.56
N HIS A 266 7.36 5.76 3.36
CA HIS A 266 8.17 4.62 2.93
C HIS A 266 9.34 4.38 3.90
N GLY A 267 10.02 5.45 4.30
CA GLY A 267 11.09 5.43 5.29
C GLY A 267 10.68 4.97 6.70
N VAL A 268 9.37 4.93 7.03
CA VAL A 268 8.85 4.29 8.25
C VAL A 268 8.72 2.78 8.04
N LEU A 269 8.19 2.31 6.90
CA LEU A 269 8.04 0.88 6.58
C LEU A 269 9.38 0.13 6.63
N GLU A 270 10.44 0.76 6.12
CA GLU A 270 11.79 0.18 6.08
C GLU A 270 12.53 0.20 7.44
N ARG A 271 12.01 0.93 8.44
CA ARG A 271 12.71 1.16 9.72
C ARG A 271 11.92 0.76 10.96
N THR A 272 10.80 0.07 10.81
CA THR A 272 10.06 -0.52 11.94
C THR A 272 9.72 -1.99 11.72
N GLY A 273 9.72 -2.76 12.82
CA GLY A 273 9.13 -4.10 12.90
C GLY A 273 7.65 -4.08 13.34
N ASP A 274 7.15 -2.96 13.87
CA ASP A 274 5.82 -2.90 14.48
C ASP A 274 4.70 -3.01 13.43
N ALA A 275 3.81 -3.98 13.64
CA ALA A 275 2.72 -4.30 12.72
C ALA A 275 1.62 -3.24 12.66
N GLY A 276 1.44 -2.44 13.71
CA GLY A 276 0.49 -1.33 13.76
C GLY A 276 1.03 -0.10 13.03
N LEU A 277 2.24 0.32 13.36
CA LEU A 277 2.92 1.44 12.69
C LEU A 277 3.09 1.18 11.18
N ARG A 278 3.31 -0.07 10.77
CA ARG A 278 3.30 -0.47 9.35
C ARG A 278 1.94 -0.27 8.65
N ARG A 279 0.82 -0.49 9.34
CA ARG A 279 -0.52 -0.24 8.76
C ARG A 279 -0.75 1.26 8.56
N LEU A 280 -0.49 2.06 9.59
CA LEU A 280 -0.53 3.53 9.52
C LEU A 280 0.35 4.06 8.37
N ALA A 281 1.61 3.64 8.30
CA ALA A 281 2.53 4.06 7.24
C ALA A 281 2.11 3.58 5.84
N THR A 282 1.43 2.44 5.72
CA THR A 282 0.87 1.97 4.44
C THR A 282 -0.34 2.83 4.02
N GLN A 283 -1.27 3.10 4.93
CA GLN A 283 -2.42 3.99 4.67
C GLN A 283 -1.96 5.39 4.26
N ALA A 284 -0.97 5.94 4.97
CA ALA A 284 -0.39 7.24 4.71
C ALA A 284 0.33 7.31 3.35
N LEU A 285 1.20 6.32 3.05
CA LEU A 285 1.89 6.21 1.77
C LEU A 285 0.92 6.11 0.59
N ILE A 286 -0.17 5.34 0.74
CA ILE A 286 -1.25 5.23 -0.24
C ILE A 286 -1.89 6.62 -0.45
N GLY A 287 -2.30 7.31 0.62
CA GLY A 287 -2.96 8.62 0.53
C GLY A 287 -2.11 9.73 -0.09
N SER A 288 -0.80 9.75 0.19
CA SER A 288 0.11 10.72 -0.44
C SER A 288 0.33 10.40 -1.93
N ALA A 289 0.39 9.12 -2.31
CA ALA A 289 0.50 8.69 -3.70
C ALA A 289 -0.78 8.97 -4.53
N THR A 290 -1.98 8.83 -3.93
CA THR A 290 -3.23 9.19 -4.62
C THR A 290 -3.34 10.69 -4.83
N ARG A 291 -3.16 11.52 -3.80
CA ARG A 291 -3.24 12.99 -3.93
C ARG A 291 -2.15 13.54 -4.86
N CYS A 292 -0.92 13.02 -4.80
CA CYS A 292 0.13 13.38 -5.77
C CYS A 292 -0.31 13.12 -7.22
N THR A 293 -1.03 12.02 -7.48
CA THR A 293 -1.58 11.75 -8.82
C THR A 293 -2.70 12.73 -9.18
N SER A 294 -3.64 13.02 -8.27
CA SER A 294 -4.75 13.95 -8.52
C SER A 294 -4.26 15.36 -8.87
N TRP A 295 -3.35 15.93 -8.07
CA TRP A 295 -2.73 17.23 -8.37
C TRP A 295 -1.95 17.23 -9.70
N ARG A 296 -1.38 16.10 -10.12
CA ARG A 296 -0.71 15.97 -11.42
C ARG A 296 -1.71 15.89 -12.58
N ILE A 297 -2.88 15.27 -12.39
CA ILE A 297 -3.98 15.29 -13.38
C ILE A 297 -4.50 16.72 -13.56
N GLU A 298 -4.78 17.42 -12.46
CA GLU A 298 -5.27 18.80 -12.44
C GLU A 298 -4.27 19.76 -13.12
N ALA A 299 -2.97 19.62 -12.83
CA ALA A 299 -1.90 20.38 -13.49
C ALA A 299 -1.55 19.93 -14.93
N GLY A 300 -2.27 18.97 -15.51
CA GLY A 300 -1.97 18.40 -16.82
C GLY A 300 -0.59 17.73 -16.94
N ARG A 301 0.09 17.44 -15.82
CA ARG A 301 1.45 16.89 -15.76
C ARG A 301 1.44 15.41 -16.16
N GLN A 302 2.31 15.02 -17.09
CA GLN A 302 2.47 13.62 -17.52
C GLN A 302 3.85 13.04 -17.13
N PRO A 303 3.96 11.71 -16.90
CA PRO A 303 2.86 10.79 -16.63
C PRO A 303 2.14 11.20 -15.33
N ALA A 304 0.81 11.16 -15.31
CA ALA A 304 0.05 11.68 -14.18
C ALA A 304 0.31 10.85 -12.91
N ALA A 305 0.19 9.53 -13.01
CA ALA A 305 0.61 8.61 -11.96
C ALA A 305 2.10 8.29 -12.08
N LEU A 306 2.86 8.47 -10.99
CA LEU A 306 4.24 8.01 -10.90
C LEU A 306 4.29 6.53 -10.52
N ALA A 307 5.20 5.77 -11.16
CA ALA A 307 5.44 4.37 -10.81
C ALA A 307 6.09 4.28 -9.41
N LEU A 308 5.60 3.35 -8.58
CA LEU A 308 6.15 3.04 -7.25
C LEU A 308 6.21 1.51 -7.09
N PRO A 309 7.32 0.90 -6.67
CA PRO A 309 8.60 1.53 -6.31
C PRO A 309 9.35 2.08 -7.52
N GLY A 310 10.38 2.89 -7.23
CA GLY A 310 11.22 3.56 -8.22
C GLY A 310 10.83 5.02 -8.43
N ARG A 311 11.56 5.68 -9.33
CA ARG A 311 11.10 6.89 -10.02
C ARG A 311 10.90 6.53 -11.48
N ALA A 312 10.00 7.22 -12.17
CA ALA A 312 10.05 7.22 -13.63
C ALA A 312 11.42 7.78 -14.05
N THR A 313 12.27 6.94 -14.64
CA THR A 313 13.54 7.36 -15.24
C THR A 313 13.21 8.10 -16.53
N GLY A 314 12.87 9.38 -16.40
CA GLY A 314 12.79 10.27 -17.54
C GLY A 314 14.12 10.27 -18.27
N THR A 315 14.08 10.05 -19.59
CA THR A 315 15.18 10.43 -20.47
C THR A 315 15.27 11.95 -20.53
N ASP A 316 16.50 12.45 -20.66
CA ASP A 316 16.80 13.87 -20.91
C ASP A 316 16.18 14.40 -22.22
#